data_AF-A0A519RY09-F1
#
_entry.id   AF-A0A519RY09-F1
#
_cell.length_a   1.000
_cell.length_b   1.000
_cell.length_c   1.000
_cell.angle_alpha   90.00
_cell.angle_beta   90.00
_cell.angle_gamma   90.00
#
_symmetry.space_group_name_H-M   'P 1'
#
loop_
_entity.id
_entity.type
_entity.pdbx_description
1 polymer ?
#
loop_
_entity_poly.entity_id
_entity_poly.type
_entity_poly.pdbx_seq_one_letter_code
_entity_poly.pdbx_strand_id
1 'polypeptide(L)' 'HTDSRGKDAYNLTLSQKRAESAVQYIISRGVNKNRITAKGYGETQLLNKCANNVSCSDAEHQLNRRTEFKIVKQ' A
#
# COMPACT_ATOMS: atom_id res chain seq x y z
N HIS A 1 0.74 -0.30 -0.42
CA HIS A 1 2.03 -0.51 -1.12
C HIS A 1 1.85 -0.26 -2.62
N THR A 2 2.96 -0.06 -3.35
CA THR A 2 3.01 -0.01 -4.81
C THR A 2 4.02 -1.02 -5.33
N ASP A 3 3.98 -1.28 -6.64
CA ASP A 3 5.14 -1.84 -7.33
C ASP A 3 6.21 -0.75 -7.55
N SER A 4 7.35 -1.15 -8.11
CA SER A 4 8.52 -0.30 -8.39
C SER A 4 8.36 0.60 -9.63
N ARG A 5 7.23 0.54 -10.35
CA ARG A 5 7.08 1.30 -11.59
C ARG A 5 6.58 2.70 -11.24
N GLY A 6 7.42 3.69 -11.52
CA GLY A 6 7.12 5.10 -11.26
C GLY A 6 8.21 5.77 -10.43
N LYS A 7 8.01 7.04 -10.07
CA LYS A 7 8.92 7.75 -9.17
C LYS A 7 8.56 7.42 -7.72
N ASP A 8 9.55 7.27 -6.85
CA ASP A 8 9.39 6.95 -5.43
C ASP A 8 8.39 7.88 -4.73
N ALA A 9 8.50 9.19 -4.97
CA ALA A 9 7.61 10.20 -4.40
C ALA A 9 6.15 10.01 -4.85
N TYR A 10 5.95 9.70 -6.14
CA TYR A 10 4.63 9.40 -6.68
C TYR A 10 4.06 8.11 -6.05
N ASN A 11 4.89 7.07 -5.94
CA ASN A 11 4.52 5.80 -5.36
C ASN A 11 4.16 5.92 -3.88
N LEU A 12 4.87 6.78 -3.14
CA LEU A 12 4.54 7.12 -1.76
C LEU A 12 3.15 7.76 -1.67
N THR A 13 2.88 8.81 -2.45
CA THR A 13 1.56 9.46 -2.50
C THR A 13 0.45 8.50 -2.93
N LEU A 14 0.67 7.69 -3.96
CA LEU A 14 -0.29 6.70 -4.45
C LEU A 14 -0.63 5.66 -3.38
N SER A 15 0.38 5.15 -2.69
CA SER A 15 0.18 4.18 -1.62
C SER A 15 -0.60 4.77 -0.44
N GLN A 16 -0.38 6.05 -0.12
CA GLN A 16 -1.09 6.76 0.94
C GLN A 16 -2.57 6.93 0.57
N LYS A 17 -2.86 7.39 -0.65
CA LYS A 17 -4.25 7.50 -1.15
C LYS A 17 -4.99 6.15 -1.13
N ARG A 18 -4.31 5.05 -1.48
CA ARG A 18 -4.88 3.69 -1.40
C ARG A 18 -5.21 3.30 0.04
N ALA A 19 -4.30 3.57 0.99
CA ALA A 19 -4.52 3.29 2.41
C ALA A 19 -5.70 4.11 2.95
N GLU A 20 -5.77 5.40 2.62
CA GLU A 20 -6.87 6.28 3.01
C GLU A 20 -8.21 5.80 2.44
N SER A 21 -8.26 5.40 1.17
CA SER A 21 -9.49 4.84 0.57
C SER A 21 -9.99 3.60 1.32
N ALA A 22 -9.09 2.70 1.74
CA ALA A 22 -9.47 1.53 2.52
C ALA A 22 -9.99 1.93 3.91
N VAL A 23 -9.34 2.91 4.57
CA VAL A 23 -9.80 3.44 5.86
C VAL A 23 -11.18 4.08 5.74
N GLN A 24 -11.42 4.90 4.72
CA GLN A 24 -12.74 5.52 4.49
C GLN A 24 -13.82 4.47 4.29
N TYR A 25 -13.53 3.41 3.55
CA TYR A 25 -14.47 2.29 3.42
C TYR A 25 -14.78 1.66 4.77
N ILE A 26 -13.77 1.33 5.59
CA ILE A 26 -13.98 0.70 6.91
C ILE A 26 -14.77 1.63 7.86
N ILE A 27 -14.49 2.94 7.85
CA ILE A 27 -15.24 3.93 8.62
C ILE A 27 -16.70 3.97 8.17
N SER A 28 -16.96 3.93 6.86
CA SER A 28 -18.33 3.89 6.32
C SER A 28 -19.12 2.65 6.75
N ARG A 29 -18.44 1.60 7.24
CA ARG A 29 -19.04 0.40 7.82
C ARG A 29 -19.23 0.48 9.35
N GLY A 30 -19.03 1.65 9.95
CA GLY A 30 -19.33 1.92 11.36
C GLY A 30 -18.17 1.78 12.34
N VAL A 31 -16.94 1.56 11.85
CA VAL A 31 -15.76 1.49 12.74
C VAL A 31 -15.27 2.91 13.06
N ASN A 32 -15.06 3.19 14.34
CA ASN A 32 -14.54 4.49 14.78
C ASN A 32 -13.16 4.77 14.18
N LYS A 33 -12.98 5.95 13.56
CA LYS A 33 -11.74 6.44 12.94
C LYS A 33 -10.53 6.32 13.87
N ASN A 34 -10.69 6.55 15.16
CA ASN A 34 -9.60 6.50 16.14
C ASN A 34 -9.01 5.09 16.35
N ARG A 35 -9.68 4.05 15.83
CA ARG A 35 -9.20 2.66 15.88
C ARG A 35 -8.38 2.26 14.66
N ILE A 36 -8.19 3.15 13.69
CA ILE A 36 -7.61 2.81 12.39
C ILE A 36 -6.52 3.83 12.03
N THR A 37 -5.35 3.32 11.68
CA THR A 37 -4.23 4.13 11.17
C THR A 37 -3.93 3.74 9.73
N ALA A 38 -3.90 4.72 8.84
CA ALA A 38 -3.45 4.55 7.45
C ALA A 38 -1.98 4.94 7.31
N LYS A 39 -1.20 4.12 6.61
CA LYS A 39 0.17 4.45 6.22
C LYS A 39 0.51 3.91 4.84
N GLY A 40 0.89 4.82 3.94
CA GLY A 40 1.49 4.51 2.66
C GLY A 40 2.99 4.27 2.79
N TYR A 41 3.48 3.17 2.21
CA TYR A 41 4.91 2.81 2.18
C TYR A 41 5.56 2.99 0.81
N GLY A 42 4.79 3.39 -0.21
CA GLY A 42 5.23 3.34 -1.60
C GLY A 42 5.71 1.94 -1.98
N GLU A 43 6.86 1.90 -2.64
CA GLU A 43 7.57 0.70 -3.07
C GLU A 43 8.65 0.24 -2.08
N THR A 44 8.79 0.88 -0.90
CA THR A 44 9.88 0.57 0.05
C THR A 44 9.76 -0.80 0.74
N GLN A 45 8.69 -1.55 0.49
CA GLN A 45 8.36 -2.84 1.11
C GLN A 45 7.90 -3.84 0.05
N LEU A 46 8.77 -4.12 -0.93
CA LEU A 46 8.54 -5.13 -1.97
C LEU A 46 8.55 -6.54 -1.37
N LEU A 47 7.69 -7.41 -1.91
CA LEU A 47 7.64 -8.84 -1.54
C LEU A 47 8.56 -9.71 -2.41
N ASN A 48 9.12 -9.15 -3.47
CA ASN A 48 9.94 -9.87 -4.43
C ASN A 48 11.10 -8.99 -4.94
N LYS A 49 11.88 -9.56 -5.85
CA LYS A 49 13.07 -8.95 -6.46
C LYS A 49 12.77 -7.77 -7.39
N CYS A 50 11.52 -7.41 -7.64
CA CYS A 50 11.12 -6.43 -8.65
C CYS A 50 11.35 -4.99 -8.19
N ALA A 51 12.58 -4.65 -7.85
CA ALA A 51 13.03 -3.31 -7.53
C ALA A 51 13.24 -2.47 -8.80
N ASN A 52 13.62 -1.20 -8.62
CA ASN A 52 13.89 -0.29 -9.74
C ASN A 52 14.96 -0.86 -10.67
N ASN A 53 14.72 -0.74 -11.98
CA ASN A 53 15.57 -1.29 -13.05
C ASN A 53 15.67 -2.83 -13.10
N VAL A 54 14.81 -3.56 -12.39
CA VAL A 54 14.71 -5.02 -12.52
C VAL A 54 13.55 -5.37 -13.45
N SER A 55 13.82 -6.14 -14.50
CA SER A 55 12.78 -6.65 -15.39
C SER A 55 11.98 -7.74 -14.69
N CYS A 56 10.66 -7.53 -14.61
CA CYS A 56 9.71 -8.43 -13.99
C CYS A 56 8.43 -8.53 -14.83
N SER A 57 7.73 -9.65 -14.69
CA SER A 57 6.41 -9.83 -15.28
C SER A 57 5.35 -8.95 -14.59
N ASP A 58 4.24 -8.70 -15.28
CA ASP A 58 3.10 -7.97 -14.68
C ASP A 58 2.52 -8.70 -13.47
N ALA A 59 2.56 -10.04 -13.48
CA ALA A 59 2.15 -10.87 -12.35
C ALA A 59 3.04 -10.64 -11.12
N GLU A 60 4.37 -10.59 -11.30
CA GLU A 60 5.29 -10.28 -10.21
C GLU A 60 5.08 -8.86 -9.67
N HIS A 61 4.86 -7.87 -10.54
CA HIS A 61 4.52 -6.51 -10.08
C HIS A 61 3.18 -6.46 -9.34
N GLN A 62 2.18 -7.25 -9.77
CA GLN A 62 0.85 -7.29 -9.14
C GLN A 62 0.92 -7.71 -7.66
N LEU A 63 1.84 -8.59 -7.30
CA LEU A 63 2.06 -8.99 -5.90
C LEU A 63 2.43 -7.80 -5.00
N ASN A 64 3.13 -6.80 -5.52
CA ASN A 64 3.52 -5.62 -4.75
C ASN A 64 2.39 -4.57 -4.63
N ARG A 65 1.42 -4.58 -5.55
CA ARG A 65 0.25 -3.68 -5.55
C ARG A 65 -0.83 -4.15 -4.55
N ARG A 66 -0.53 -4.02 -3.26
CA ARG A 66 -1.38 -4.53 -2.16
C ARG A 66 -1.63 -3.50 -1.06
N THR A 67 -2.66 -3.77 -0.26
CA THR A 67 -2.96 -3.10 1.00
C THR A 67 -3.07 -4.18 2.07
N GLU A 68 -2.29 -4.06 3.14
CA GLU A 68 -2.30 -5.00 4.26
C GLU A 68 -3.02 -4.39 5.46
N PHE A 69 -3.59 -5.23 6.33
CA PHE A 69 -4.17 -4.82 7.60
C PHE A 69 -3.57 -5.65 8.73
N LYS A 70 -3.31 -5.02 9.86
CA LYS A 70 -2.81 -5.67 11.07
C LYS A 70 -3.67 -5.26 12.25
N ILE A 71 -4.16 -6.23 13.00
CA ILE A 71 -4.87 -6.00 14.26
C ILE A 71 -3.81 -5.83 15.35
N VAL A 72 -3.89 -4.72 16.08
CA VAL A 72 -2.98 -4.42 17.20
C VAL A 72 -3.79 -4.32 18.50
N LYS A 73 -3.13 -4.59 19.64
CA LYS A 73 -3.72 -4.29 20.95
C LYS A 73 -3.70 -2.77 21.15
N GLN A 74 -4.78 -2.22 21.71
CA GLN A 74 -4.86 -0.83 22.13
C GLN A 74 -4.18 -0.64 23.48
#